data_AF-A0A1B6F7U5-F1
#
_entry.id   AF-A0A1B6F7U5-F1
#
_cell.length_a   1.000
_cell.length_b   1.000
_cell.length_c   1.000
_cell.angle_alpha   90.00
_cell.angle_beta   90.00
_cell.angle_gamma   90.00
#
_symmetry.space_group_name_H-M   'P 1'
#
loop_
_entity.id
_entity.type
_entity.pdbx_description
1 polymer ?
#
loop_
_entity_poly.entity_id
_entity_poly.type
_entity_poly.pdbx_seq_one_letter_code
_entity_poly.pdbx_strand_id
1 'polypeptide(L)'
;TTGPKYPCGHCSIGVKFSGIHCTGPCNLWYHAGCINITDKHLKKMNKGEIDNWTCNNCKETSTSLTSPPIQDYKKISSPSPRSDPKITDQSHQYQGNISTVYSLADELEMVKENVQKYEDLDETDLETSLTLAAE
;
A
#
# COMPACT_ATOMS: atom_id res chain seq x y z
N THR A 1 12.74 17.10 22.90
CA THR A 1 12.45 15.73 22.45
C THR A 1 12.76 15.66 20.96
N THR A 2 13.80 14.93 20.56
CA THR A 2 14.11 14.79 19.12
C THR A 2 13.07 13.88 18.48
N GLY A 3 12.36 14.36 17.46
CA GLY A 3 11.38 13.58 16.72
C GLY A 3 11.99 12.34 16.03
N PRO A 4 11.16 11.43 15.51
CA PRO A 4 11.65 10.25 14.80
C PRO A 4 12.45 10.67 13.55
N LYS A 5 13.56 9.98 13.28
CA LYS A 5 14.43 10.25 12.12
C LYS A 5 13.71 10.09 10.77
N TYR A 6 12.74 9.18 10.71
CA TYR A 6 11.96 8.86 9.52
C TYR A 6 10.47 8.82 9.88
N PRO A 7 9.77 9.98 9.93
CA PRO A 7 8.36 10.00 10.24
C PRO A 7 7.54 9.38 9.10
N CYS A 8 6.55 8.57 9.45
CA CYS A 8 5.61 8.01 8.49
C CYS A 8 4.69 9.09 7.93
N GLY A 9 4.57 9.20 6.60
CA GLY A 9 3.69 10.18 5.96
C GLY A 9 2.19 9.94 6.13
N HIS A 10 1.79 8.85 6.81
CA HIS A 10 0.39 8.54 7.13
C HIS A 10 0.08 8.73 8.63
N CYS A 11 0.86 8.10 9.52
CA CYS A 11 0.58 8.11 10.96
C CYS A 11 1.53 9.01 11.77
N SER A 12 2.50 9.68 11.15
CA SER A 12 3.54 10.52 11.79
C SER A 12 4.46 9.81 12.79
N ILE A 13 4.27 8.49 13.01
CA ILE A 13 5.13 7.66 13.86
C ILE A 13 6.39 7.28 13.09
N GLY A 14 7.52 7.13 13.78
CA GLY A 14 8.78 6.72 13.16
C GLY A 14 8.72 5.34 12.50
N VAL A 15 9.23 5.26 11.27
CA VAL A 15 9.43 4.01 10.52
C VAL A 15 10.76 3.38 10.96
N LYS A 16 10.70 2.15 11.49
CA LYS A 16 11.88 1.37 11.91
C LYS A 16 12.14 0.17 11.00
N PHE A 17 11.07 -0.56 10.65
CA PHE A 17 11.11 -1.76 9.84
C PHE A 17 9.95 -1.73 8.85
N SER A 18 10.07 -2.52 7.79
CA SER A 18 8.98 -2.74 6.82
C SER A 18 8.41 -1.43 6.30
N GLY A 19 9.33 -0.55 5.90
CA GLY A 19 9.02 0.76 5.37
C GLY A 19 9.36 0.84 3.89
N ILE A 20 8.62 1.67 3.17
CA ILE A 20 8.92 2.04 1.79
C ILE A 20 9.06 3.55 1.69
N HIS A 21 10.04 4.00 0.90
CA HIS A 21 10.30 5.42 0.67
C HIS A 21 9.56 5.86 -0.59
N CYS A 22 8.77 6.93 -0.50
CA CYS A 22 8.14 7.54 -1.65
C CYS A 22 9.16 8.32 -2.47
N THR A 23 9.36 7.98 -3.74
CA THR A 23 10.22 8.75 -4.66
C THR A 23 9.51 9.90 -5.35
N GLY A 24 8.25 10.16 -4.97
CA GLY A 24 7.51 11.35 -5.36
C GLY A 24 7.91 12.62 -4.59
N PRO A 25 7.24 13.75 -4.85
CA PRO A 25 7.61 15.05 -4.26
C PRO A 25 7.59 15.10 -2.73
N CYS A 26 6.82 14.24 -2.06
CA CYS A 26 6.77 14.24 -0.60
C CYS A 26 8.06 13.72 0.05
N ASN A 27 8.82 12.82 -0.60
CA ASN A 27 10.04 12.21 -0.05
C ASN A 27 9.87 11.65 1.39
N LEU A 28 8.68 11.15 1.72
CA LEU A 28 8.35 10.60 3.02
C LEU A 28 8.49 9.07 3.04
N TRP A 29 8.76 8.54 4.23
CA TRP A 29 8.70 7.11 4.50
C TRP A 29 7.28 6.69 4.89
N TYR A 30 6.92 5.44 4.61
CA TYR A 30 5.63 4.88 4.96
C TYR A 30 5.80 3.48 5.53
N HIS A 31 5.12 3.14 6.63
CA HIS A 31 5.00 1.76 7.07
C HIS A 31 4.18 0.98 6.04
N ALA A 32 4.56 -0.25 5.73
CA ALA A 32 3.83 -1.12 4.82
C ALA A 32 2.35 -1.25 5.22
N GLY A 33 2.07 -1.45 6.52
CA GLY A 33 0.70 -1.52 7.04
C GLY A 33 -0.12 -0.23 6.88
N CYS A 34 0.51 0.95 6.95
CA CYS A 34 -0.20 2.23 6.77
C CYS A 34 -0.67 2.46 5.32
N ILE A 35 -0.09 1.75 4.36
CA ILE A 35 -0.42 1.85 2.93
C ILE A 35 -0.99 0.53 2.38
N ASN A 36 -1.41 -0.39 3.26
CA ASN A 36 -1.99 -1.69 2.92
C ASN A 36 -1.06 -2.60 2.08
N ILE A 37 0.26 -2.47 2.24
CA ILE A 37 1.24 -3.41 1.71
C ILE A 37 1.58 -4.40 2.82
N THR A 38 1.43 -5.70 2.55
CA THR A 38 1.87 -6.74 3.49
C THR A 38 3.39 -6.86 3.49
N ASP A 39 3.98 -7.23 4.61
CA ASP A 39 5.44 -7.46 4.74
C ASP A 39 5.97 -8.45 3.68
N LYS A 40 5.20 -9.52 3.43
CA LYS A 40 5.50 -10.53 2.41
C LYS A 40 5.54 -9.92 1.02
N HIS A 41 4.63 -9.00 0.71
CA HIS A 41 4.60 -8.32 -0.58
C HIS A 41 5.77 -7.33 -0.70
N LEU A 42 6.02 -6.52 0.33
CA LEU A 42 7.14 -5.58 0.33
C LEU A 42 8.49 -6.29 0.14
N LYS A 43 8.68 -7.47 0.75
CA LYS A 43 9.88 -8.30 0.56
C LYS A 43 9.99 -8.92 -0.83
N LYS A 44 8.87 -9.13 -1.52
CA LYS A 44 8.83 -9.65 -2.90
C LYS A 44 9.06 -8.57 -3.95
N MET A 45 8.86 -7.30 -3.61
CA MET A 45 9.11 -6.19 -4.53
C MET A 45 10.57 -6.19 -4.95
N ASN A 46 10.80 -6.08 -6.25
CA ASN A 46 12.15 -5.94 -6.77
C ASN A 46 12.67 -4.51 -6.53
N LYS A 47 13.99 -4.32 -6.69
CA LYS A 47 14.62 -3.00 -6.50
C LYS A 47 14.00 -1.92 -7.41
N GLY A 48 13.61 -2.26 -8.64
CA GLY A 48 12.97 -1.33 -9.56
C GLY A 48 11.60 -0.88 -9.07
N GLU A 49 10.79 -1.80 -8.53
CA GLU A 49 9.48 -1.46 -7.93
C GLU A 49 9.64 -0.55 -6.72
N ILE A 50 10.61 -0.83 -5.84
CA ILE A 50 10.88 -0.01 -4.65
C ILE A 50 11.34 1.40 -5.05
N ASP A 51 12.26 1.50 -6.02
CA ASP A 51 12.85 2.76 -6.48
C ASP A 51 11.84 3.65 -7.24
N ASN A 52 10.85 3.04 -7.89
CA ASN A 52 9.78 3.76 -8.60
C ASN A 52 8.49 3.90 -7.78
N TRP A 53 8.48 3.47 -6.52
CA TRP A 53 7.27 3.50 -5.72
C TRP A 53 6.91 4.93 -5.28
N THR A 54 5.63 5.27 -5.46
CA THR A 54 5.04 6.56 -5.09
C THR A 54 3.82 6.34 -4.19
N CYS A 55 3.62 7.21 -3.21
CA CYS A 55 2.43 7.17 -2.36
C CYS A 55 1.20 7.72 -3.10
N ASN A 56 -0.01 7.40 -2.62
CA ASN A 56 -1.26 7.80 -3.26
C ASN A 56 -1.39 9.32 -3.43
N ASN A 57 -1.03 10.10 -2.40
CA ASN A 57 -1.05 11.56 -2.48
C ASN A 57 -0.20 12.10 -3.63
N CYS A 58 0.97 11.49 -3.88
CA CYS A 58 1.85 11.88 -4.97
C CYS A 58 1.28 11.45 -6.33
N LYS A 59 0.66 10.25 -6.42
CA LYS A 59 0.02 9.74 -7.64
C LYS A 59 -1.15 10.62 -8.08
N GLU A 60 -1.98 11.05 -7.14
CA GLU A 60 -3.12 11.93 -7.41
C GLU A 60 -2.65 13.30 -7.92
N THR A 61 -1.62 13.87 -7.27
CA THR A 61 -1.05 15.17 -7.67
C THR A 61 -0.44 15.13 -9.08
N SER A 62 0.23 14.04 -9.47
CA SER A 62 0.78 13.91 -10.83
C SER A 62 -0.29 13.80 -11.92
N THR A 63 -1.49 13.33 -11.58
CA THR A 63 -2.57 13.13 -12.54
C THR A 63 -3.32 14.44 -12.84
N SER A 64 -3.35 15.37 -11.89
CA SER A 64 -4.08 16.65 -12.00
C SER A 64 -3.42 17.72 -12.89
N LEU A 65 -2.20 17.48 -13.41
CA LEU A 65 -1.54 18.41 -14.34
C LEU A 65 -1.81 18.08 -15.82
N THR A 66 -2.56 17.02 -16.11
CA THR A 66 -3.12 16.77 -17.45
C THR A 66 -4.49 17.43 -17.53
N SER A 67 -4.52 18.69 -17.99
CA SER A 67 -5.70 19.55 -18.05
C SER A 67 -6.92 18.91 -18.74
N PRO A 68 -8.16 19.19 -18.29
CA PRO A 68 -9.37 18.97 -19.09
C PRO A 68 -9.44 19.94 -20.29
N PRO A 69 -10.24 19.64 -21.34
CA PRO A 69 -10.44 20.55 -22.47
C PRO A 69 -11.01 21.88 -21.99
N ILE A 70 -10.43 22.96 -22.52
CA ILE A 70 -10.76 24.36 -22.26
C ILE A 70 -12.29 24.55 -22.20
N GLN A 71 -12.81 24.96 -21.04
CA GLN A 71 -14.12 25.57 -20.96
C GLN A 71 -13.97 27.09 -20.87
N ASP A 72 -14.62 27.72 -21.85
CA ASP A 72 -14.83 29.13 -22.11
C ASP A 72 -14.88 30.00 -20.84
N TYR A 73 -13.88 30.87 -20.66
CA TYR A 73 -13.86 31.86 -19.60
C TYR A 73 -14.78 33.03 -19.98
N LYS A 74 -16.03 32.98 -19.53
CA LYS A 74 -16.89 34.17 -19.57
C LYS A 74 -16.54 35.13 -18.42
N LYS A 75 -15.68 36.07 -18.78
CA LYS A 75 -15.42 37.39 -18.16
C LYS A 75 -16.58 37.93 -17.32
N ILE A 76 -16.46 37.98 -15.99
CA ILE A 76 -17.18 38.96 -15.16
C ILE A 76 -16.27 39.45 -14.02
N SER A 77 -16.28 40.76 -13.87
CA SER A 77 -15.45 41.69 -13.12
C SER A 77 -15.16 41.36 -11.65
N SER A 78 -13.97 41.79 -11.21
CA SER A 78 -13.57 42.01 -9.81
C SER A 78 -14.56 42.92 -9.06
N PRO A 79 -14.64 42.90 -7.72
CA PRO A 79 -13.58 43.47 -6.88
C PRO A 79 -13.19 42.67 -5.62
N SER A 80 -11.93 42.85 -5.18
CA SER A 80 -11.38 42.47 -3.87
C SER A 80 -12.09 43.23 -2.72
N PRO A 81 -12.10 42.78 -1.45
CA PRO A 81 -10.87 42.78 -0.64
C PRO A 81 -10.73 41.72 0.50
N ARG A 82 -9.47 41.45 0.86
CA ARG A 82 -8.87 41.13 2.18
C ARG A 82 -9.73 40.42 3.25
N SER A 83 -9.26 39.25 3.70
CA SER A 83 -9.32 38.81 5.11
C SER A 83 -8.26 37.75 5.39
N ASP A 84 -7.44 37.99 6.42
CA ASP A 84 -6.38 37.15 6.97
C ASP A 84 -6.86 35.73 7.38
N PRO A 85 -6.06 34.67 7.19
CA PRO A 85 -6.35 33.39 7.83
C PRO A 85 -5.84 33.39 9.28
N LYS A 86 -6.77 33.57 10.21
CA LYS A 86 -6.58 33.29 11.63
C LYS A 86 -6.47 31.78 11.84
N ILE A 87 -5.26 31.31 12.15
CA ILE A 87 -4.97 29.97 12.65
C ILE A 87 -5.88 29.70 13.85
N THR A 88 -6.71 28.66 13.77
CA THR A 88 -7.38 28.09 14.94
C THR A 88 -7.14 26.59 14.94
N ASP A 89 -6.28 26.20 15.87
CA ASP A 89 -6.10 24.88 16.45
C ASP A 89 -7.45 24.22 16.72
N GLN A 90 -7.68 23.02 16.18
CA GLN A 90 -8.73 22.12 16.63
C GLN A 90 -8.30 20.67 16.44
N SER A 91 -7.78 20.14 17.54
CA SER A 91 -7.62 18.75 17.89
C SER A 91 -8.86 17.88 17.61
N HIS A 92 -8.59 16.68 17.07
CA HIS A 92 -9.30 15.41 17.26
C HIS A 92 -10.79 15.37 16.88
N GLN A 93 -11.13 14.66 15.80
CA GLN A 93 -12.09 13.54 15.88
C GLN A 93 -11.71 12.44 14.88
N TYR A 94 -11.37 11.26 15.42
CA TYR A 94 -11.38 9.99 14.71
C TYR A 94 -12.83 9.67 14.33
N GLN A 95 -13.12 9.50 13.04
CA GLN A 95 -14.25 8.70 12.59
C GLN A 95 -13.69 7.47 11.87
N GLY A 96 -13.50 6.40 12.66
CA GLY A 96 -13.32 5.06 12.11
C GLY A 96 -14.58 4.66 11.36
N ASN A 97 -14.46 4.40 10.06
CA ASN A 97 -15.54 3.85 9.28
C ASN A 97 -15.54 2.33 9.48
N ILE A 98 -16.43 1.85 10.34
CA ILE A 98 -16.54 0.47 10.84
C ILE A 98 -17.47 -0.37 9.95
N SER A 99 -17.36 -0.25 8.62
CA SER A 99 -18.36 -0.85 7.71
C SER A 99 -17.83 -1.98 6.81
N THR A 100 -16.55 -2.33 6.85
CA THR A 100 -15.99 -3.38 5.96
C THR A 100 -15.76 -4.73 6.64
N VAL A 101 -16.12 -4.88 7.91
CA VAL A 101 -15.87 -6.11 8.69
C VAL A 101 -16.84 -7.27 8.41
N TYR A 102 -17.89 -7.08 7.60
CA TYR A 102 -18.91 -8.11 7.38
C TYR A 102 -18.84 -8.90 6.06
N SER A 103 -17.79 -8.72 5.24
CA SER A 103 -17.76 -9.33 3.89
C SER A 103 -16.61 -10.30 3.59
N LEU A 104 -15.80 -10.71 4.59
CA LEU A 104 -14.64 -11.59 4.40
C LEU A 104 -14.82 -13.01 4.96
N ALA A 105 -15.95 -13.32 5.59
CA ALA A 105 -16.19 -14.64 6.17
C ALA A 105 -16.58 -15.70 5.13
N ASP A 106 -17.16 -15.27 3.99
CA ASP A 106 -17.71 -16.18 2.98
C ASP A 106 -16.62 -16.72 2.02
N GLU A 107 -15.59 -15.93 1.70
CA GLU A 107 -14.53 -16.35 0.77
C GLU A 107 -13.50 -17.32 1.36
N LEU A 108 -13.44 -17.48 2.69
CA LEU A 108 -12.46 -18.36 3.34
C LEU A 108 -12.86 -19.84 3.28
N GLU A 109 -14.15 -20.14 3.13
CA GLU A 109 -14.66 -21.52 3.11
C GLU A 109 -14.36 -22.20 1.76
N MET A 110 -14.40 -21.45 0.65
CA MET A 110 -14.17 -21.98 -0.70
C MET A 110 -12.69 -22.33 -1.02
N VAL A 111 -11.73 -21.81 -0.24
CA VAL A 111 -10.30 -22.13 -0.41
C VAL A 111 -9.91 -23.44 0.29
N LYS A 112 -10.69 -23.88 1.29
CA LYS A 112 -10.34 -25.07 2.10
C LYS A 112 -10.55 -26.38 1.35
N GLU A 113 -11.44 -26.43 0.36
CA GLU A 113 -11.72 -27.64 -0.43
C GLU A 113 -10.66 -27.95 -1.52
N ASN A 114 -9.79 -27.01 -1.89
CA ASN A 114 -8.77 -27.23 -2.92
C ASN A 114 -7.43 -27.78 -2.40
N VAL A 115 -7.25 -27.90 -1.07
CA VAL A 115 -6.01 -28.42 -0.45
C VAL A 115 -6.02 -29.95 -0.26
N GLN A 116 -7.11 -30.65 -0.60
CA GLN A 116 -7.25 -32.09 -0.35
C GLN A 116 -7.11 -32.97 -1.61
N LYS A 117 -6.32 -32.55 -2.60
CA LYS A 117 -6.11 -33.32 -3.84
C LYS A 117 -4.64 -33.65 -4.17
N TYR A 118 -3.72 -33.47 -3.23
CA TYR A 118 -2.29 -33.70 -3.46
C TYR A 118 -1.57 -34.43 -2.31
N GLU A 119 -2.29 -35.16 -1.46
CA GLU A 119 -1.72 -36.01 -0.39
C GLU A 119 -1.80 -37.53 -0.70
N ASP A 120 -1.92 -37.93 -1.96
CA ASP A 120 -2.01 -39.36 -2.34
C ASP A 120 -1.19 -39.68 -3.61
N LEU A 121 0.08 -39.30 -3.62
CA LEU A 121 1.05 -39.83 -4.59
C LEU A 121 2.20 -40.48 -3.83
N ASP A 122 1.92 -41.70 -3.36
CA ASP A 122 2.77 -42.89 -3.37
C ASP A 122 4.29 -42.68 -3.15
N GLU A 123 4.73 -42.90 -1.90
CA GLU A 123 6.14 -43.11 -1.54
C GLU A 123 6.62 -44.56 -1.84
N THR A 124 6.12 -45.23 -2.88
CA THR A 124 6.34 -46.68 -3.09
C THR A 124 6.83 -47.11 -4.49
N ASP A 125 7.59 -46.27 -5.21
CA ASP A 125 8.30 -46.73 -6.43
C ASP A 125 9.64 -46.02 -6.68
N LEU A 126 10.59 -46.10 -5.75
CA LEU A 126 12.00 -45.76 -6.05
C LEU A 126 13.04 -46.78 -5.60
N GLU A 127 12.63 -47.92 -5.03
CA GLU A 127 13.56 -48.93 -4.50
C GLU A 127 13.76 -50.17 -5.39
N THR A 128 13.24 -50.18 -6.62
CA THR A 128 13.33 -51.32 -7.56
C THR A 128 14.31 -51.13 -8.72
N SER A 129 14.97 -49.97 -8.83
CA SER A 129 15.93 -49.69 -9.92
C SER A 129 17.41 -49.83 -9.55
N LEU A 130 17.76 -50.23 -8.32
CA LEU A 130 19.14 -50.23 -7.83
C LEU A 130 19.79 -51.62 -7.59
N THR A 131 19.25 -52.69 -8.16
CA THR A 131 19.79 -54.06 -7.96
C THR A 131 20.12 -54.82 -9.26
N LEU A 132 20.53 -54.11 -10.32
CA LEU A 132 20.92 -54.74 -11.60
C LEU A 132 22.29 -54.27 -12.14
N ALA A 133 23.18 -53.85 -11.24
CA ALA A 133 24.57 -53.54 -11.56
C ALA A 133 25.50 -53.95 -10.41
N ALA A 134 25.45 -55.21 -10.01
CA ALA A 134 26.56 -55.88 -9.33
C ALA A 134 26.46 -57.37 -9.67
N GLU A 135 27.39 -57.76 -10.54
CA GLU A 135 27.99 -59.08 -10.75
C GLU A 135 27.79 -60.17 -9.68
#